data_AF-A0A2V9UZZ9-F1
#
_entry.id   AF-A0A2V9UZZ9-F1
#
_cell.length_a   1.000
_cell.length_b   1.000
_cell.length_c   1.000
_cell.angle_alpha   90.00
_cell.angle_beta   90.00
_cell.angle_gamma   90.00
#
_symmetry.space_group_name_H-M   'P 1'
#
loop_
_entity.id
_entity.type
_entity.pdbx_description
1 polymer ?
#
loop_
_entity_poly.entity_id
_entity_poly.type
_entity_poly.pdbx_seq_one_letter_code
_entity_poly.pdbx_strand_id
1 'polypeptide(L)'
;MAYTVKQLALMSGVTVRTLHFFDEMALLKPAYTRANGYRIYEEPQLLMLQQILFYRELGFELKRIKEILSQRQFEKNAALKSHRQVLEKNVARTRTLIKTIDKTLSHLKGRKKMKSEELFIGFSIGAGKDRFNDGFKRYGTTIDCKVSGKDTGGAMCVLEVNNTGWPRHINQDQDEWIYVVDGEVELEIGKKRFRLGTRESMFIPRNIEHAWATVSTPAKIINTYQPAGKIENFFQALAKFKDLPTREQAIEKSYTAKQIDGLKRVFEAHGMIVTGPPLDVDSNGN
;
A
#
# COMPACT_ATOMS: atom_id res chain seq x y z
N MET A 1 -17.31 26.22 17.66
CA MET A 1 -18.57 25.77 18.32
C MET A 1 -18.28 24.54 19.15
N ALA A 2 -19.00 24.34 20.27
CA ALA A 2 -18.77 23.27 21.23
C ALA A 2 -20.02 22.39 21.39
N TYR A 3 -19.82 21.06 21.42
CA TYR A 3 -20.90 20.06 21.40
C TYR A 3 -20.77 19.09 22.57
N THR A 4 -21.90 18.74 23.18
CA THR A 4 -21.97 17.64 24.15
C THR A 4 -21.84 16.28 23.46
N VAL A 5 -21.52 15.23 24.22
CA VAL A 5 -21.46 13.86 23.69
C VAL A 5 -22.76 13.42 22.99
N LYS A 6 -23.93 13.83 23.50
CA LYS A 6 -25.23 13.51 22.89
C LYS A 6 -25.42 14.22 21.55
N GLN A 7 -25.04 15.50 21.45
CA GLN A 7 -25.10 16.25 20.20
C GLN A 7 -24.14 15.67 19.15
N LEU A 8 -22.90 15.34 19.56
CA LEU A 8 -21.93 14.74 18.65
C LEU A 8 -22.39 13.35 18.15
N ALA A 9 -22.93 12.53 19.04
CA ALA A 9 -23.51 11.23 18.69
C ALA A 9 -24.62 11.38 17.64
N LEU A 10 -25.55 12.32 17.85
CA LEU A 10 -26.65 12.59 16.93
C LEU A 10 -26.15 13.05 15.55
N MET A 11 -25.19 13.99 15.50
CA MET A 11 -24.66 14.51 14.22
C MET A 11 -23.84 13.49 13.44
N SER A 12 -23.05 12.67 14.14
CA SER A 12 -22.13 11.72 13.52
C SER A 12 -22.76 10.35 13.22
N GLY A 13 -23.93 10.06 13.78
CA GLY A 13 -24.55 8.72 13.73
C GLY A 13 -23.88 7.68 14.62
N VAL A 14 -22.86 8.06 15.39
CA VAL A 14 -22.14 7.18 16.31
C VAL A 14 -22.85 7.15 17.66
N THR A 15 -22.94 5.97 18.31
CA THR A 15 -23.59 5.88 19.62
C THR A 15 -22.77 6.59 20.71
N VAL A 16 -23.44 7.13 21.74
CA VAL A 16 -22.77 7.69 22.92
C VAL A 16 -21.81 6.68 23.55
N ARG A 17 -22.20 5.40 23.59
CA ARG A 17 -21.35 4.30 24.09
C ARG A 17 -20.05 4.18 23.30
N THR A 18 -20.11 4.30 21.97
CA THR A 18 -18.92 4.26 21.10
C THR A 18 -18.03 5.48 21.33
N LEU A 19 -18.58 6.67 21.51
CA LEU A 19 -17.78 7.87 21.81
C LEU A 19 -17.09 7.78 23.18
N HIS A 20 -17.77 7.22 24.20
CA HIS A 20 -17.14 6.92 25.49
C HIS A 20 -16.04 5.87 25.35
N PHE A 21 -16.27 4.82 24.57
CA PHE A 21 -15.25 3.81 24.31
C PHE A 21 -14.02 4.40 23.59
N PHE A 22 -14.21 5.31 22.64
CA PHE A 22 -13.11 6.02 21.99
C PHE A 22 -12.33 6.91 22.96
N ASP A 23 -13.01 7.54 23.92
CA ASP A 23 -12.34 8.29 25.00
C ASP A 23 -11.55 7.35 25.92
N GLU A 24 -12.16 6.27 26.40
CA GLU A 24 -11.53 5.27 27.29
C GLU A 24 -10.26 4.69 26.67
N MET A 25 -10.29 4.33 25.39
CA MET A 25 -9.12 3.82 24.68
C MET A 25 -8.15 4.91 24.20
N ALA A 26 -8.37 6.17 24.58
CA ALA A 26 -7.60 7.34 24.18
C ALA A 26 -7.44 7.50 22.66
N LEU A 27 -8.49 7.16 21.90
CA LEU A 27 -8.58 7.36 20.46
C LEU A 27 -9.22 8.72 20.13
N LEU A 28 -10.23 9.14 20.91
CA LEU A 28 -10.86 10.46 20.78
C LEU A 28 -11.18 11.05 22.15
N LYS A 29 -10.32 11.95 22.62
CA LYS A 29 -10.53 12.68 23.87
C LYS A 29 -11.46 13.89 23.65
N PRO A 30 -12.34 14.24 24.61
CA PRO A 30 -13.04 15.52 24.57
C PRO A 30 -12.05 16.69 24.63
N ALA A 31 -12.47 17.86 24.16
CA ALA A 31 -11.69 19.10 24.29
C ALA A 31 -11.47 19.44 25.78
N TYR A 32 -12.54 19.30 26.56
CA TYR A 32 -12.53 19.42 28.02
C TYR A 32 -13.78 18.77 28.61
N THR A 33 -13.74 18.57 29.93
CA THR A 33 -14.90 18.14 30.72
C THR A 33 -15.34 19.30 31.58
N ARG A 34 -16.63 19.65 31.54
CA ARG A 34 -17.21 20.70 32.39
C ARG A 34 -17.24 20.25 33.85
N ALA A 35 -17.37 21.21 34.78
CA ALA A 35 -17.44 20.94 36.23
C ALA A 35 -18.55 19.95 36.63
N ASN A 36 -19.63 19.87 35.84
CA ASN A 36 -20.73 18.93 36.02
C ASN A 36 -20.50 17.55 35.39
N GLY A 37 -19.28 17.23 34.95
CA GLY A 37 -18.91 15.94 34.36
C GLY A 37 -19.25 15.78 32.88
N TYR A 38 -19.83 16.79 32.23
CA TYR A 38 -20.18 16.69 30.81
C TYR A 38 -18.96 16.87 29.90
N ARG A 39 -18.73 15.89 29.04
CA ARG A 39 -17.70 15.91 27.99
C ARG A 39 -18.11 16.86 26.87
N ILE A 40 -17.19 17.74 26.50
CA ILE A 40 -17.37 18.73 25.43
C ILE A 40 -16.39 18.48 24.30
N TYR A 41 -16.89 18.54 23.08
CA TYR A 41 -16.13 18.32 21.86
C TYR A 41 -16.18 19.57 21.00
N GLU A 42 -15.04 19.99 20.50
CA GLU A 42 -14.91 21.12 19.59
C GLU A 42 -14.48 20.64 18.20
N GLU A 43 -14.39 21.55 17.26
CA GLU A 43 -14.05 21.26 15.87
C GLU A 43 -12.83 20.34 15.70
N PRO A 44 -11.72 20.47 16.46
CA PRO A 44 -10.59 19.54 16.34
C PRO A 44 -10.97 18.08 16.63
N GLN A 45 -11.85 17.83 17.60
CA GLN A 45 -12.35 16.50 17.93
C GLN A 45 -13.34 16.00 16.88
N LEU A 46 -14.18 16.88 16.32
CA LEU A 46 -15.09 16.52 15.23
C LEU A 46 -14.31 16.07 13.98
N LEU A 47 -13.27 16.81 13.59
CA LEU A 47 -12.38 16.43 12.49
C LEU A 47 -11.65 15.11 12.77
N MET A 48 -11.24 14.89 14.03
CA MET A 48 -10.62 13.63 14.42
C MET A 48 -11.62 12.45 14.34
N LEU A 49 -12.86 12.65 14.81
CA LEU A 49 -13.92 11.65 14.69
C LEU A 49 -14.20 11.32 13.23
N GLN A 50 -14.30 12.31 12.35
CA GLN A 50 -14.47 12.09 10.92
C GLN A 50 -13.35 11.22 10.35
N GLN A 51 -12.09 11.50 10.71
CA GLN A 51 -10.95 10.70 10.26
C GLN A 51 -11.01 9.25 10.76
N ILE A 52 -11.43 9.04 12.03
CA ILE A 52 -11.64 7.68 12.58
C ILE A 52 -12.69 6.95 11.77
N LEU A 53 -13.82 7.60 11.45
CA LEU A 53 -14.91 7.00 10.68
C LEU A 53 -14.48 6.64 9.25
N PHE A 54 -13.69 7.49 8.59
CA PHE A 54 -13.13 7.16 7.26
C PHE A 54 -12.22 5.93 7.29
N TYR A 55 -11.39 5.76 8.32
CA TYR A 55 -10.58 4.55 8.44
C TYR A 55 -11.41 3.31 8.77
N ARG A 56 -12.47 3.46 9.57
CA ARG A 56 -13.42 2.37 9.86
C ARG A 56 -14.14 1.90 8.60
N GLU A 57 -14.55 2.83 7.73
CA GLU A 57 -15.16 2.51 6.44
C GLU A 57 -14.22 1.72 5.52
N LEU A 58 -12.90 1.96 5.63
CA LEU A 58 -11.89 1.19 4.92
C LEU A 58 -11.56 -0.17 5.56
N GLY A 59 -12.25 -0.56 6.63
CA GLY A 59 -12.08 -1.84 7.31
C GLY A 59 -10.94 -1.87 8.34
N PHE A 60 -10.36 -0.74 8.73
CA PHE A 60 -9.28 -0.72 9.72
C PHE A 60 -9.79 -1.01 11.14
N GLU A 61 -9.00 -1.77 11.89
CA GLU A 61 -9.24 -2.01 13.31
C GLU A 61 -8.89 -0.77 14.15
N LEU A 62 -9.60 -0.56 15.26
CA LEU A 62 -9.44 0.63 16.11
C LEU A 62 -8.01 0.79 16.66
N LYS A 63 -7.33 -0.31 16.99
CA LYS A 63 -5.93 -0.30 17.44
C LYS A 63 -5.03 0.30 16.36
N ARG A 64 -5.21 -0.14 15.11
CA ARG A 64 -4.44 0.36 13.96
C ARG A 64 -4.77 1.82 13.66
N ILE A 65 -6.03 2.22 13.77
CA ILE A 65 -6.44 3.62 13.60
C ILE A 65 -5.74 4.50 14.64
N LYS A 66 -5.71 4.07 15.91
CA LYS A 66 -5.02 4.80 16.98
C LYS A 66 -3.53 4.97 16.70
N GLU A 67 -2.85 3.91 16.26
CA GLU A 67 -1.45 3.96 15.87
C GLU A 67 -1.20 4.98 14.75
N ILE A 68 -2.02 4.99 13.70
CA ILE A 68 -1.90 5.92 12.56
C ILE A 68 -2.08 7.37 13.03
N LEU A 69 -3.13 7.63 13.82
CA LEU A 69 -3.48 8.98 14.28
C LEU A 69 -2.48 9.55 15.31
N SER A 70 -1.75 8.68 16.01
CA SER A 70 -0.77 9.09 17.03
C SER A 70 0.62 9.41 16.44
N GLN A 71 0.83 9.22 15.14
CA GLN A 71 2.12 9.48 14.51
C GLN A 71 2.42 10.99 14.48
N ARG A 72 3.63 11.36 14.89
CA ARG A 72 4.09 12.77 14.94
C ARG A 72 4.02 13.50 13.59
N GLN A 73 4.06 12.73 12.51
CA GLN A 73 4.02 13.19 11.11
C GLN A 73 2.65 13.02 10.45
N PHE A 74 1.59 12.76 11.23
CA PHE A 74 0.25 12.55 10.68
C PHE A 74 -0.33 13.85 10.11
N GLU A 75 -0.36 13.94 8.78
CA GLU A 75 -0.92 15.07 8.04
C GLU A 75 -2.37 14.81 7.61
N LYS A 76 -3.33 15.47 8.27
CA LYS A 76 -4.78 15.31 8.04
C LYS A 76 -5.17 15.49 6.56
N ASN A 77 -4.63 16.53 5.92
CA ASN A 77 -4.93 16.83 4.51
C ASN A 77 -4.43 15.73 3.57
N ALA A 78 -3.25 15.16 3.85
CA ALA A 78 -2.72 14.06 3.05
C ALA A 78 -3.55 12.79 3.25
N ALA A 79 -3.98 12.50 4.47
CA ALA A 79 -4.86 11.37 4.79
C ALA A 79 -6.20 11.48 4.07
N LEU A 80 -6.86 12.64 4.12
CA LEU A 80 -8.13 12.89 3.42
C LEU A 80 -7.99 12.76 1.89
N LYS A 81 -6.92 13.32 1.30
CA LYS A 81 -6.63 13.16 -0.13
C LYS A 81 -6.44 11.68 -0.50
N SER A 82 -5.71 10.93 0.32
CA SER A 82 -5.53 9.50 0.12
C SER A 82 -6.84 8.72 0.23
N HIS A 83 -7.69 9.06 1.21
CA HIS A 83 -9.01 8.44 1.37
C HIS A 83 -9.91 8.71 0.16
N ARG A 84 -9.95 9.97 -0.32
CA ARG A 84 -10.67 10.36 -1.54
C ARG A 84 -10.22 9.54 -2.75
N GLN A 85 -8.92 9.36 -2.94
CA GLN A 85 -8.37 8.54 -4.03
C GLN A 85 -8.85 7.08 -3.94
N VAL A 86 -8.89 6.49 -2.74
CA VAL A 86 -9.41 5.13 -2.55
C VAL A 86 -10.90 5.05 -2.90
N LEU A 87 -11.70 6.02 -2.49
CA LEU A 87 -13.12 6.08 -2.83
C LEU A 87 -13.35 6.22 -4.34
N GLU A 88 -12.60 7.09 -5.02
CA GLU A 88 -12.70 7.25 -6.48
C GLU A 88 -12.39 5.95 -7.23
N LYS A 89 -11.40 5.18 -6.77
CA LYS A 89 -11.11 3.85 -7.32
C LYS A 89 -12.25 2.87 -7.10
N ASN A 90 -12.85 2.87 -5.91
CA ASN A 90 -14.02 2.04 -5.62
C ASN A 90 -15.20 2.41 -6.53
N VAL A 91 -15.42 3.71 -6.79
CA VAL A 91 -16.41 4.20 -7.75
C VAL A 91 -16.10 3.72 -9.16
N ALA A 92 -14.85 3.83 -9.61
CA ALA A 92 -14.44 3.36 -10.94
C ALA A 92 -14.67 1.85 -11.11
N ARG A 93 -14.28 1.03 -10.13
CA ARG A 93 -14.53 -0.41 -10.13
C ARG A 93 -16.02 -0.73 -10.13
N THR A 94 -16.79 -0.06 -9.28
CA THR A 94 -18.25 -0.28 -9.19
C THR A 94 -18.93 0.06 -10.51
N ARG A 95 -18.55 1.16 -11.16
CA ARG A 95 -19.04 1.52 -12.51
C ARG A 95 -18.71 0.45 -13.54
N THR A 96 -17.51 -0.14 -13.50
CA THR A 96 -17.15 -1.27 -14.37
C THR A 96 -18.06 -2.47 -14.12
N LEU A 97 -18.30 -2.83 -12.86
CA LEU A 97 -19.19 -3.94 -12.50
C LEU A 97 -20.65 -3.69 -12.95
N ILE A 98 -21.16 -2.47 -12.76
CA ILE A 98 -22.50 -2.09 -13.25
C ILE A 98 -22.58 -2.26 -14.77
N LYS A 99 -21.57 -1.78 -15.52
CA LYS A 99 -21.53 -1.96 -16.98
C LYS A 99 -21.51 -3.44 -17.38
N THR A 100 -20.77 -4.27 -16.66
CA THR A 100 -20.76 -5.73 -16.87
C THR A 100 -22.17 -6.29 -16.64
N ILE A 101 -22.83 -5.92 -15.54
CA ILE A 101 -24.21 -6.33 -15.24
C ILE A 101 -25.18 -5.91 -16.36
N ASP A 102 -25.15 -4.65 -16.80
CA ASP A 102 -26.05 -4.14 -17.85
C ASP A 102 -25.88 -4.91 -19.17
N LYS A 103 -24.63 -5.24 -19.51
CA LYS A 103 -24.32 -6.04 -20.68
C LYS A 103 -24.80 -7.47 -20.53
N THR A 104 -24.60 -8.08 -19.37
CA THR A 104 -25.13 -9.42 -19.05
C THR A 104 -26.65 -9.44 -19.13
N LEU A 105 -27.36 -8.45 -18.59
CA LEU A 105 -28.82 -8.33 -18.70
C LEU A 105 -29.27 -8.20 -20.16
N SER A 106 -28.54 -7.44 -20.98
CA SER A 106 -28.82 -7.32 -22.42
C SER A 106 -28.58 -8.64 -23.17
N HIS A 107 -27.58 -9.41 -22.74
CA HIS A 107 -27.29 -10.74 -23.27
C HIS A 107 -28.35 -11.76 -22.94
N LEU A 108 -28.77 -11.84 -21.68
CA LEU A 108 -29.82 -12.74 -21.23
C LEU A 108 -31.18 -12.42 -21.88
N LYS A 109 -31.43 -11.16 -22.22
CA LYS A 109 -32.62 -10.73 -23.00
C LYS A 109 -32.52 -10.99 -24.50
N GLY A 110 -31.46 -11.62 -24.99
CA GLY A 110 -31.23 -11.88 -26.42
C GLY A 110 -30.92 -10.65 -27.27
N ARG A 111 -30.72 -9.46 -26.66
CA ARG A 111 -30.52 -8.20 -27.38
C ARG A 111 -29.08 -8.00 -27.87
N LYS A 112 -28.10 -8.56 -27.16
CA LYS A 112 -26.67 -8.42 -27.51
C LYS A 112 -25.89 -9.66 -27.09
N LYS A 113 -25.12 -10.29 -27.98
CA LYS A 113 -24.24 -11.39 -27.58
C LYS A 113 -23.05 -10.87 -26.76
N MET A 114 -22.66 -11.64 -25.75
CA MET A 114 -21.53 -11.37 -24.86
C MET A 114 -20.59 -12.56 -24.94
N LYS A 115 -19.27 -12.31 -25.00
CA LYS A 115 -18.27 -13.39 -24.95
C LYS A 115 -18.05 -13.82 -23.49
N SER A 116 -17.61 -15.06 -23.29
CA SER A 116 -17.39 -15.62 -21.95
C SER A 116 -16.42 -14.80 -21.12
N GLU A 117 -15.37 -14.26 -21.72
CA GLU A 117 -14.37 -13.43 -21.03
C GLU A 117 -14.98 -12.11 -20.52
N GLU A 118 -16.00 -11.60 -21.21
CA GLU A 118 -16.64 -10.33 -20.86
C GLU A 118 -17.46 -10.44 -19.58
N LEU A 119 -17.91 -11.65 -19.22
CA LEU A 119 -18.67 -11.91 -17.98
C LEU A 119 -17.85 -11.59 -16.72
N PHE A 120 -16.53 -11.65 -16.83
CA PHE A 120 -15.61 -11.49 -15.71
C PHE A 120 -14.88 -10.14 -15.72
N ILE A 121 -15.29 -9.20 -16.60
CA ILE A 121 -14.75 -7.84 -16.61
C ILE A 121 -15.03 -7.15 -15.27
N GLY A 122 -13.95 -6.68 -14.63
CA GLY A 122 -13.96 -6.09 -13.30
C GLY A 122 -13.47 -7.02 -12.20
N PHE A 123 -13.30 -8.33 -12.50
CA PHE A 123 -12.74 -9.32 -11.57
C PHE A 123 -11.32 -9.76 -11.97
N SER A 124 -11.08 -9.97 -13.27
CA SER A 124 -9.76 -10.36 -13.78
C SER A 124 -8.80 -9.17 -13.91
N ILE A 125 -7.49 -9.45 -13.83
CA ILE A 125 -6.42 -8.47 -14.02
C ILE A 125 -5.62 -8.91 -15.24
N GLY A 126 -5.66 -8.10 -16.29
CA GLY A 126 -4.92 -8.38 -17.52
C GLY A 126 -3.42 -8.11 -17.38
N ALA A 127 -2.65 -8.52 -18.39
CA ALA A 127 -1.23 -8.20 -18.49
C ALA A 127 -0.99 -6.68 -18.43
N GLY A 128 0.01 -6.26 -17.65
CA GLY A 128 0.34 -4.83 -17.43
C GLY A 128 -0.78 -4.00 -16.78
N LYS A 129 -1.78 -4.65 -16.17
CA LYS A 129 -2.81 -3.99 -15.37
C LYS A 129 -2.56 -4.21 -13.88
N ASP A 130 -2.97 -3.20 -13.12
CA ASP A 130 -2.99 -3.20 -11.66
C ASP A 130 -4.41 -3.50 -11.15
N ARG A 131 -4.51 -4.16 -10.01
CA ARG A 131 -5.74 -4.58 -9.32
C ARG A 131 -6.74 -3.44 -9.14
N PHE A 132 -6.25 -2.23 -8.89
CA PHE A 132 -7.03 -1.03 -8.63
C PHE A 132 -6.75 0.10 -9.65
N ASN A 133 -6.07 -0.23 -10.75
CA ASN A 133 -5.64 0.70 -11.79
C ASN A 133 -4.82 1.90 -11.27
N ASP A 134 -3.97 1.66 -10.27
CA ASP A 134 -3.09 2.67 -9.66
C ASP A 134 -1.65 2.14 -9.47
N GLY A 135 -1.18 1.34 -10.43
CA GLY A 135 0.19 0.85 -10.43
C GLY A 135 1.19 2.01 -10.38
N PHE A 136 2.28 1.83 -9.64
CA PHE A 136 3.38 2.79 -9.60
C PHE A 136 4.04 2.81 -10.98
N LYS A 137 4.21 3.99 -11.58
CA LYS A 137 4.94 4.18 -12.84
C LYS A 137 5.80 5.43 -12.76
N ARG A 138 7.12 5.27 -12.60
CA ARG A 138 8.06 6.39 -12.56
C ARG A 138 9.44 5.96 -13.02
N TYR A 139 10.10 6.80 -13.84
CA TYR A 139 11.46 6.57 -14.32
C TYR A 139 11.68 5.15 -14.88
N GLY A 140 10.72 4.63 -15.66
CA GLY A 140 10.81 3.27 -16.21
C GLY A 140 10.60 2.14 -15.21
N THR A 141 10.39 2.44 -13.92
CA THR A 141 9.93 1.46 -12.93
C THR A 141 8.41 1.32 -12.98
N THR A 142 7.92 0.08 -13.06
CA THR A 142 6.50 -0.25 -12.95
C THR A 142 6.25 -1.26 -11.84
N ILE A 143 5.26 -0.98 -10.98
CA ILE A 143 4.81 -1.90 -9.93
C ILE A 143 3.30 -1.99 -10.00
N ASP A 144 2.80 -3.12 -10.45
CA ASP A 144 1.37 -3.41 -10.56
C ASP A 144 0.97 -4.41 -9.47
N CYS A 145 0.05 -4.03 -8.58
CA CYS A 145 -0.55 -4.96 -7.64
C CYS A 145 -1.43 -5.97 -8.39
N LYS A 146 -1.16 -7.26 -8.21
CA LYS A 146 -1.94 -8.36 -8.80
C LYS A 146 -2.87 -9.00 -7.77
N VAL A 147 -2.45 -9.07 -6.51
CA VAL A 147 -3.31 -9.50 -5.39
C VAL A 147 -3.06 -8.54 -4.24
N SER A 148 -4.11 -7.84 -3.81
CA SER A 148 -4.01 -6.93 -2.67
C SER A 148 -4.14 -7.69 -1.36
N GLY A 149 -3.53 -7.19 -0.29
CA GLY A 149 -3.83 -7.60 1.07
C GLY A 149 -5.32 -7.51 1.39
N LYS A 150 -6.07 -6.61 0.74
CA LYS A 150 -7.53 -6.54 0.87
C LYS A 150 -8.25 -7.75 0.29
N ASP A 151 -7.72 -8.34 -0.79
CA ASP A 151 -8.30 -9.55 -1.39
C ASP A 151 -8.07 -10.78 -0.48
N THR A 152 -7.05 -10.73 0.40
CA THR A 152 -6.60 -11.88 1.20
C THR A 152 -6.81 -11.73 2.71
N GLY A 153 -7.51 -10.67 3.15
CA GLY A 153 -7.65 -10.36 4.57
C GLY A 153 -6.31 -10.08 5.27
N GLY A 154 -5.31 -9.60 4.53
CA GLY A 154 -3.97 -9.30 5.00
C GLY A 154 -2.98 -10.46 4.93
N ALA A 155 -3.42 -11.65 4.48
CA ALA A 155 -2.58 -12.83 4.45
C ALA A 155 -1.44 -12.75 3.41
N MET A 156 -1.64 -12.08 2.27
CA MET A 156 -0.64 -12.00 1.21
C MET A 156 -0.87 -10.81 0.28
N CYS A 157 0.21 -10.23 -0.24
CA CYS A 157 0.21 -9.28 -1.35
C CYS A 157 1.11 -9.79 -2.48
N VAL A 158 0.65 -9.69 -3.73
CA VAL A 158 1.40 -10.11 -4.93
C VAL A 158 1.50 -8.92 -5.88
N LEU A 159 2.73 -8.63 -6.32
CA LEU A 159 3.06 -7.50 -7.18
C LEU A 159 3.82 -8.00 -8.42
N GLU A 160 3.56 -7.42 -9.58
CA GLU A 160 4.43 -7.54 -10.75
C GLU A 160 5.34 -6.30 -10.77
N VAL A 161 6.64 -6.51 -10.70
CA VAL A 161 7.66 -5.46 -10.58
C VAL A 161 8.57 -5.50 -11.79
N ASN A 162 8.82 -4.33 -12.36
CA ASN A 162 9.90 -4.07 -13.30
C ASN A 162 10.62 -2.82 -12.81
N ASN A 163 11.80 -2.99 -12.22
CA ASN A 163 12.66 -1.91 -11.72
C ASN A 163 14.13 -2.37 -11.81
N THR A 164 15.06 -1.70 -11.12
CA THR A 164 16.49 -2.08 -11.06
C THR A 164 16.88 -2.77 -9.76
N GLY A 165 15.90 -3.19 -8.95
CA GLY A 165 16.11 -3.70 -7.60
C GLY A 165 15.99 -2.63 -6.52
N TRP A 166 16.27 -3.03 -5.28
CA TRP A 166 16.15 -2.20 -4.09
C TRP A 166 17.46 -2.16 -3.29
N PRO A 167 17.67 -1.12 -2.45
CA PRO A 167 18.76 -1.11 -1.49
C PRO A 167 18.73 -2.33 -0.59
N ARG A 168 19.88 -2.68 -0.02
CA ARG A 168 19.96 -3.75 0.97
C ARG A 168 19.12 -3.43 2.20
N HIS A 169 18.25 -4.35 2.57
CA HIS A 169 17.29 -4.15 3.65
C HIS A 169 16.88 -5.45 4.36
N ILE A 170 16.18 -5.28 5.47
CA ILE A 170 15.54 -6.34 6.25
C ILE A 170 14.04 -6.06 6.31
N ASN A 171 13.22 -7.03 5.92
CA ASN A 171 11.78 -7.02 6.19
C ASN A 171 11.53 -7.57 7.60
N GLN A 172 10.96 -6.79 8.52
CA GLN A 172 10.78 -7.23 9.91
C GLN A 172 9.57 -8.17 10.07
N ASP A 173 8.49 -7.84 9.36
CA ASP A 173 7.18 -8.46 9.54
C ASP A 173 6.75 -9.39 8.39
N GLN A 174 7.54 -9.46 7.30
CA GLN A 174 7.11 -10.06 6.03
C GLN A 174 8.20 -10.95 5.45
N ASP A 175 7.85 -12.18 5.08
CA ASP A 175 8.64 -12.98 4.17
C ASP A 175 8.43 -12.47 2.74
N GLU A 176 9.42 -12.63 1.88
CA GLU A 176 9.41 -12.21 0.48
C GLU A 176 9.68 -13.41 -0.44
N TRP A 177 8.91 -13.55 -1.52
CA TRP A 177 9.13 -14.55 -2.55
C TRP A 177 9.21 -13.89 -3.92
N ILE A 178 10.35 -14.08 -4.58
CA ILE A 178 10.64 -13.53 -5.91
C ILE A 178 10.51 -14.67 -6.92
N TYR A 179 9.74 -14.45 -7.98
CA TYR A 179 9.68 -15.32 -9.15
C TYR A 179 10.00 -14.50 -10.40
N VAL A 180 10.98 -14.92 -11.20
CA VAL A 180 11.40 -14.19 -12.39
C VAL A 180 10.49 -14.54 -13.56
N VAL A 181 9.77 -13.56 -14.07
CA VAL A 181 8.87 -13.72 -15.22
C VAL A 181 9.68 -13.67 -16.52
N ASP A 182 10.61 -12.73 -16.60
CA ASP A 182 11.44 -12.47 -17.79
C ASP A 182 12.74 -11.75 -17.39
N GLY A 183 13.85 -12.11 -18.03
CA GLY A 183 15.18 -11.58 -17.73
C GLY A 183 15.92 -12.32 -16.61
N GLU A 184 16.92 -11.66 -16.04
CA GLU A 184 17.79 -12.18 -14.98
C GLU A 184 17.94 -11.18 -13.84
N VAL A 185 17.97 -11.70 -12.61
CA VAL A 185 18.23 -10.93 -11.40
C VAL A 185 19.33 -11.58 -10.58
N GLU A 186 20.14 -10.76 -9.93
CA GLU A 186 21.08 -11.18 -8.90
C GLU A 186 20.48 -10.85 -7.53
N LEU A 187 20.56 -11.81 -6.61
CA LEU A 187 19.95 -11.74 -5.28
C LEU A 187 21.00 -12.14 -4.25
N GLU A 188 21.13 -11.33 -3.20
CA GLU A 188 21.94 -11.64 -2.04
C GLU A 188 21.01 -11.81 -0.82
N ILE A 189 21.13 -12.94 -0.13
CA ILE A 189 20.39 -13.26 1.10
C ILE A 189 21.40 -13.62 2.18
N GLY A 190 21.45 -12.81 3.24
CA GLY A 190 22.51 -12.83 4.22
C GLY A 190 23.87 -12.55 3.55
N LYS A 191 24.72 -13.57 3.47
CA LYS A 191 26.06 -13.48 2.85
C LYS A 191 26.20 -14.31 1.57
N LYS A 192 25.10 -14.89 1.07
CA LYS A 192 25.12 -15.77 -0.10
C LYS A 192 24.48 -15.06 -1.29
N ARG A 193 25.13 -15.16 -2.45
CA ARG A 193 24.64 -14.65 -3.72
C ARG A 193 24.05 -15.77 -4.57
N PHE A 194 23.01 -15.42 -5.30
CA PHE A 194 22.26 -16.27 -6.20
C PHE A 194 21.96 -15.49 -7.47
N ARG A 195 21.96 -16.16 -8.62
CA ARG A 195 21.50 -15.61 -9.89
C ARG A 195 20.27 -16.39 -10.30
N LEU A 196 19.19 -15.68 -10.63
CA LEU A 196 17.91 -16.27 -11.02
C LEU A 196 17.58 -15.82 -12.45
N GLY A 197 17.35 -16.79 -13.33
CA GLY A 197 16.85 -16.56 -14.68
C GLY A 197 15.34 -16.72 -14.79
N THR A 198 14.82 -16.53 -16.01
CA THR A 198 13.39 -16.69 -16.33
C THR A 198 12.82 -18.01 -15.82
N ARG A 199 11.69 -17.94 -15.10
CA ARG A 199 10.96 -19.05 -14.45
C ARG A 199 11.62 -19.63 -13.21
N GLU A 200 12.71 -19.05 -12.72
CA GLU A 200 13.28 -19.40 -11.43
C GLU A 200 12.70 -18.53 -10.30
N SER A 201 12.81 -19.02 -9.07
CA SER A 201 12.28 -18.31 -7.90
C SER A 201 13.10 -18.54 -6.65
N MET A 202 12.98 -17.63 -5.67
CA MET A 202 13.65 -17.74 -4.38
C MET A 202 12.75 -17.22 -3.27
N PHE A 203 12.77 -17.94 -2.13
CA PHE A 203 12.14 -17.51 -0.89
C PHE A 203 13.16 -16.81 0.02
N ILE A 204 12.74 -15.68 0.58
CA ILE A 204 13.53 -14.81 1.43
C ILE A 204 12.80 -14.71 2.78
N PRO A 205 13.28 -15.40 3.82
CA PRO A 205 12.69 -15.30 5.16
C PRO A 205 12.81 -13.88 5.72
N ARG A 206 11.78 -13.43 6.45
CA ARG A 206 11.82 -12.20 7.23
C ARG A 206 12.98 -12.18 8.22
N ASN A 207 13.38 -10.98 8.65
CA ASN A 207 14.51 -10.75 9.55
C ASN A 207 15.87 -11.22 9.01
N ILE A 208 15.96 -11.54 7.72
CA ILE A 208 17.22 -11.77 7.01
C ILE A 208 17.48 -10.58 6.10
N GLU A 209 18.70 -10.06 6.18
CA GLU A 209 19.17 -9.02 5.27
C GLU A 209 19.22 -9.55 3.84
N HIS A 210 18.70 -8.77 2.90
CA HIS A 210 18.74 -9.12 1.49
C HIS A 210 18.75 -7.89 0.58
N ALA A 211 19.19 -8.10 -0.65
CA ALA A 211 19.16 -7.13 -1.73
C ALA A 211 19.07 -7.87 -3.06
N TRP A 212 18.41 -7.30 -4.05
CA TRP A 212 18.47 -7.81 -5.41
C TRP A 212 18.59 -6.67 -6.39
N ALA A 213 19.12 -6.98 -7.57
CA ALA A 213 19.25 -6.06 -8.69
C ALA A 213 19.10 -6.80 -10.02
N THR A 214 18.64 -6.10 -11.04
CA THR A 214 18.48 -6.67 -12.37
C THR A 214 19.82 -6.79 -13.08
N VAL A 215 20.10 -7.96 -13.65
CA VAL A 215 21.30 -8.18 -14.47
C VAL A 215 21.01 -7.80 -15.92
N SER A 216 19.92 -8.33 -16.49
CA SER A 216 19.42 -7.92 -17.80
C SER A 216 18.44 -6.77 -17.65
N THR A 217 18.51 -5.75 -18.50
CA THR A 217 17.48 -4.70 -18.56
C THR A 217 16.65 -4.81 -19.84
N PRO A 218 15.32 -4.95 -19.75
CA PRO A 218 14.49 -5.06 -18.54
C PRO A 218 14.44 -6.49 -17.96
N ALA A 219 14.37 -6.61 -16.63
CA ALA A 219 13.92 -7.84 -15.96
C ALA A 219 12.58 -7.57 -15.26
N LYS A 220 11.71 -8.59 -15.26
CA LYS A 220 10.37 -8.54 -14.66
C LYS A 220 10.21 -9.68 -13.68
N ILE A 221 9.73 -9.36 -12.49
CA ILE A 221 9.50 -10.34 -11.42
C ILE A 221 8.06 -10.27 -10.90
N ILE A 222 7.59 -11.38 -10.36
CA ILE A 222 6.52 -11.39 -9.37
C ILE A 222 7.17 -11.32 -8.00
N ASN A 223 6.77 -10.35 -7.21
CA ASN A 223 7.19 -10.22 -5.83
C ASN A 223 6.00 -10.41 -4.89
N THR A 224 6.12 -11.36 -3.97
CA THR A 224 5.06 -11.74 -3.05
C THR A 224 5.49 -11.51 -1.62
N TYR A 225 4.63 -10.90 -0.82
CA TYR A 225 4.88 -10.61 0.58
C TYR A 225 3.86 -11.31 1.47
N GLN A 226 4.34 -12.00 2.50
CA GLN A 226 3.50 -12.74 3.44
C GLN A 226 3.94 -12.48 4.90
N PRO A 227 3.04 -11.97 5.78
CA PRO A 227 1.74 -11.38 5.47
C PRO A 227 1.84 -10.17 4.53
N ALA A 228 0.72 -9.71 3.99
CA ALA A 228 0.66 -8.53 3.12
C ALA A 228 1.20 -7.25 3.80
N GLY A 229 1.07 -7.17 5.12
CA GLY A 229 1.69 -6.14 5.95
C GLY A 229 1.40 -4.72 5.45
N LYS A 230 2.47 -3.92 5.34
CA LYS A 230 2.39 -2.51 4.92
C LYS A 230 2.90 -2.29 3.50
N ILE A 231 3.15 -3.34 2.74
CA ILE A 231 3.92 -3.23 1.49
C ILE A 231 3.20 -2.42 0.41
N GLU A 232 1.88 -2.53 0.29
CA GLU A 232 1.11 -1.69 -0.65
C GLU A 232 1.21 -0.21 -0.27
N ASN A 233 1.18 0.11 1.04
CA ASN A 233 1.34 1.48 1.52
C ASN A 233 2.76 2.00 1.27
N PHE A 234 3.77 1.13 1.36
CA PHE A 234 5.15 1.46 1.05
C PHE A 234 5.30 1.93 -0.40
N PHE A 235 4.75 1.19 -1.36
CA PHE A 235 4.82 1.58 -2.77
C PHE A 235 4.01 2.85 -3.07
N GLN A 236 2.88 3.07 -2.38
CA GLN A 236 2.15 4.33 -2.45
C GLN A 236 2.95 5.51 -1.87
N ALA A 237 3.71 5.30 -0.79
CA ALA A 237 4.59 6.30 -0.21
C ALA A 237 5.76 6.63 -1.15
N LEU A 238 6.37 5.62 -1.76
CA LEU A 238 7.41 5.78 -2.78
C LEU A 238 6.90 6.56 -4.01
N ALA A 239 5.68 6.29 -4.48
CA ALA A 239 5.03 7.06 -5.56
C ALA A 239 4.98 8.56 -5.25
N LYS A 240 4.75 8.93 -3.99
CA LYS A 240 4.63 10.31 -3.52
C LYS A 240 5.97 10.93 -3.13
N PHE A 241 7.05 10.15 -3.06
CA PHE A 241 8.36 10.63 -2.65
C PHE A 241 9.02 11.45 -3.77
N LYS A 242 8.99 12.78 -3.66
CA LYS A 242 9.45 13.70 -4.71
C LYS A 242 10.89 13.41 -5.15
N ASP A 243 11.78 13.20 -4.18
CA ASP A 243 13.21 12.98 -4.44
C ASP A 243 13.53 11.50 -4.78
N LEU A 244 12.57 10.68 -5.21
CA LEU A 244 12.88 9.31 -5.62
C LEU A 244 13.97 9.31 -6.73
N PRO A 245 15.03 8.50 -6.60
CA PRO A 245 16.07 8.40 -7.61
C PRO A 245 15.52 7.98 -8.97
N THR A 246 16.11 8.49 -10.05
CA THR A 246 15.83 7.98 -11.39
C THR A 246 16.43 6.59 -11.58
N ARG A 247 16.05 5.92 -12.67
CA ARG A 247 16.62 4.62 -13.01
C ARG A 247 18.11 4.71 -13.30
N GLU A 248 18.53 5.76 -13.99
CA GLU A 248 19.93 6.04 -14.30
C GLU A 248 20.72 6.25 -13.00
N GLN A 249 20.20 7.07 -12.08
CA GLN A 249 20.82 7.25 -10.75
C GLN A 249 20.87 5.94 -9.95
N ALA A 250 19.88 5.07 -10.12
CA ALA A 250 19.86 3.78 -9.44
C ALA A 250 20.90 2.81 -10.00
N ILE A 251 21.09 2.80 -11.33
CA ILE A 251 22.11 2.01 -12.03
C ILE A 251 23.51 2.52 -11.68
N GLU A 252 23.73 3.84 -11.77
CA GLU A 252 25.01 4.49 -11.47
C GLU A 252 25.30 4.59 -9.97
N LYS A 253 24.31 4.28 -9.12
CA LYS A 253 24.34 4.45 -7.66
C LYS A 253 24.67 5.88 -7.21
N SER A 254 24.30 6.87 -8.03
CA SER A 254 24.59 8.29 -7.85
C SER A 254 23.53 9.01 -7.01
N TYR A 255 23.27 8.49 -5.80
CA TYR A 255 22.27 9.04 -4.87
C TYR A 255 22.79 10.24 -4.08
N THR A 256 21.98 11.29 -3.93
CA THR A 256 22.27 12.39 -3.00
C THR A 256 21.94 12.00 -1.55
N ALA A 257 22.59 12.63 -0.57
CA ALA A 257 22.32 12.39 0.85
C ALA A 257 20.83 12.53 1.22
N LYS A 258 20.16 13.55 0.67
CA LYS A 258 18.73 13.79 0.85
C LYS A 258 17.87 12.62 0.36
N GLN A 259 18.25 11.99 -0.76
CA GLN A 259 17.54 10.83 -1.31
C GLN A 259 17.73 9.61 -0.42
N ILE A 260 18.94 9.38 0.07
CA ILE A 260 19.26 8.28 0.99
C ILE A 260 18.44 8.42 2.27
N ASP A 261 18.47 9.59 2.92
CA ASP A 261 17.74 9.82 4.17
C ASP A 261 16.22 9.80 3.99
N GLY A 262 15.73 10.26 2.84
CA GLY A 262 14.32 10.17 2.47
C GLY A 262 13.88 8.72 2.28
N LEU A 263 14.64 7.93 1.53
CA LEU A 263 14.36 6.51 1.30
C LEU A 263 14.37 5.72 2.60
N LYS A 264 15.40 5.89 3.44
CA LYS A 264 15.49 5.22 4.75
C LYS A 264 14.23 5.43 5.59
N ARG A 265 13.77 6.68 5.70
CA ARG A 265 12.52 7.02 6.42
C ARG A 265 11.28 6.35 5.82
N VAL A 266 11.20 6.27 4.50
CA VAL A 266 10.08 5.58 3.83
C VAL A 266 10.12 4.08 4.12
N PHE A 267 11.28 3.42 4.05
CA PHE A 267 11.42 2.00 4.40
C PHE A 267 11.05 1.73 5.86
N GLU A 268 11.63 2.49 6.79
CA GLU A 268 11.42 2.33 8.24
C GLU A 268 9.95 2.51 8.64
N ALA A 269 9.26 3.50 8.06
CA ALA A 269 7.83 3.73 8.31
C ALA A 269 6.95 2.51 7.91
N HIS A 270 7.46 1.63 7.06
CA HIS A 270 6.75 0.48 6.53
C HIS A 270 7.29 -0.87 7.03
N GLY A 271 8.10 -0.88 8.09
CA GLY A 271 8.58 -2.12 8.73
C GLY A 271 9.80 -2.75 8.04
N MET A 272 10.59 -1.92 7.35
CA MET A 272 11.83 -2.34 6.71
C MET A 272 13.02 -1.53 7.21
N ILE A 273 14.16 -2.18 7.43
CA ILE A 273 15.39 -1.53 7.86
C ILE A 273 16.36 -1.52 6.70
N VAL A 274 16.78 -0.35 6.22
CA VAL A 274 17.83 -0.24 5.21
C VAL A 274 19.18 -0.42 5.88
N THR A 275 19.93 -1.43 5.47
CA THR A 275 21.21 -1.80 6.10
C THR A 275 22.42 -1.52 5.21
N GLY A 276 22.23 -1.25 3.92
CA GLY A 276 23.33 -0.94 3.03
C GLY A 276 22.90 -0.42 1.66
N PRO A 277 23.87 -0.21 0.75
CA PRO A 277 23.61 0.23 -0.61
C PRO A 277 22.91 -0.88 -1.43
N PRO A 278 22.36 -0.54 -2.62
CA PRO A 278 21.91 -1.53 -3.58
C PRO A 278 23.02 -2.50 -4.01
N LEU A 279 22.61 -3.70 -4.41
CA LEU A 279 23.52 -4.77 -4.83
C LEU A 279 24.38 -4.32 -6.03
N ASP A 280 25.69 -4.58 -5.99
CA ASP A 280 26.56 -4.49 -7.17
C ASP A 280 26.35 -5.72 -8.02
N VAL A 281 26.03 -5.49 -9.29
CA VAL A 281 25.86 -6.54 -10.29
C VAL A 281 27.06 -6.43 -11.22
N ASP A 282 27.86 -7.48 -11.29
CA ASP A 282 28.96 -7.50 -12.26
C ASP A 282 28.35 -7.56 -13.66
N SER A 283 28.50 -6.46 -14.42
CA SER A 283 28.08 -6.40 -15.83
C SER A 283 28.91 -7.32 -16.75
N ASN A 284 29.93 -7.98 -16.19
CA ASN A 284 30.80 -8.91 -16.88
C ASN A 284 30.52 -10.34 -16.38
N GLY A 285 29.45 -10.95 -16.90
CA GLY A 285 29.40 -12.40 -17.00
C GLY A 285 30.18 -12.81 -18.26
N ASN A 286 31.08 -13.78 -18.13
CA ASN A 286 31.66 -14.53 -19.25
C ASN A 286 30.61 -14.92 -20.30
#